data_AF-A0A6C1RMG6-F1
#
_entry.id   AF-A0A6C1RMG6-F1
#
_cell.length_a   1.000
_cell.length_b   1.000
_cell.length_c   1.000
_cell.angle_alpha   90.00
_cell.angle_beta   90.00
_cell.angle_gamma   90.00
#
_symmetry.space_group_name_H-M   'P 1'
#
loop_
_entity.id
_entity.type
_entity.pdbx_description
1 polymer ?
#
loop_
_entity_poly.entity_id
_entity_poly.type
_entity_poly.pdbx_seq_one_letter_code
_entity_poly.pdbx_strand_id
1 'polypeptide(L)'
;DEETAVVQFGKGDKYFGVATVMVTMPGLPMFGHGQVQGFAEKYGMEFRRAYWQEKPDMELVGRHQRELFPLMRRRYQFSGVDNFRLYDLWGDQGQVHEDVYAYSNQAYGARSLVLYNNAYQTVWGWLSMSAGYVEKDDHGNRRHRQVHLAEALGLHNDHRSFCLMYENNSGLWYIRNSADLCNNGLYVELQGYQTQVFLDIYEVTDNEYAHYARLADSLRGGGVPDVDTALKEIYLKPLHESFALVANSGVCQELSSEFSGRKPKQASTWVELQDNYQRFLRVASEYSCGSGDVEGAAAEFKARLRTLLATRHLELVRPQEHVPSFKKALHAFTLGLRETPARVSTMIALLMLKPLSVLVHEDQPDAEDGCEEGQPNSAAGLAEDLMLLSRLDPVLPLRPYENEDSVAWKLRVRILLSNYNWLSLVEEGHSAAEITENLLSHSDINDYLNINTHQGEVWYNKERMDTLIWWLLAVGMLQIAYDDYTTRDSTSPDQSGEIVMTRVLRLYDYYERLRHAHEVADYRVQRLLDALNQPSVEADS
;
A
#
# COMPACT_ATOMS: atom_id res chain seq x y z
N ASP A 1 -18.69 0.43 -45.42
CA ASP A 1 -17.30 0.92 -45.44
C ASP A 1 -17.14 2.41 -45.11
N GLU A 2 -18.02 3.31 -45.55
CA GLU A 2 -17.85 4.76 -45.32
C GLU A 2 -18.62 5.34 -44.12
N GLU A 3 -19.21 4.53 -43.25
CA GLU A 3 -19.86 5.04 -42.03
C GLU A 3 -18.85 5.20 -40.89
N THR A 4 -19.03 6.19 -40.03
CA THR A 4 -18.13 6.39 -38.89
C THR A 4 -18.23 5.21 -37.92
N ALA A 5 -17.14 4.94 -37.19
CA ALA A 5 -17.12 3.80 -36.25
C ALA A 5 -18.24 3.88 -35.20
N VAL A 6 -18.62 5.10 -34.80
CA VAL A 6 -19.73 5.35 -33.88
C VAL A 6 -21.08 4.90 -34.44
N VAL A 7 -21.30 5.07 -35.75
CA VAL A 7 -22.55 4.64 -36.41
C VAL A 7 -22.55 3.13 -36.61
N GLN A 8 -21.41 2.54 -36.98
CA GLN A 8 -21.32 1.11 -37.28
C GLN A 8 -21.32 0.22 -36.02
N PHE A 9 -20.59 0.62 -34.98
CA PHE A 9 -20.31 -0.21 -33.80
C PHE A 9 -20.79 0.41 -32.48
N GLY A 10 -21.29 1.65 -32.51
CA GLY A 10 -21.62 2.41 -31.32
C GLY A 10 -20.37 2.92 -30.60
N LYS A 11 -20.53 3.21 -29.30
CA LYS A 11 -19.46 3.70 -28.41
C LYS A 11 -19.13 2.75 -27.24
N GLY A 12 -19.83 1.61 -27.19
CA GLY A 12 -19.74 0.63 -26.11
C GLY A 12 -18.76 -0.51 -26.42
N ASP A 13 -18.96 -1.64 -25.74
CA ASP A 13 -18.00 -2.75 -25.74
C ASP A 13 -17.77 -3.36 -27.13
N LYS A 14 -18.78 -3.37 -27.99
CA LYS A 14 -18.61 -3.84 -29.37
C LYS A 14 -17.57 -3.03 -30.15
N TYR A 15 -17.59 -1.70 -30.00
CA TYR A 15 -16.60 -0.84 -30.64
C TYR A 15 -15.18 -1.12 -30.10
N PHE A 16 -15.03 -1.23 -28.78
CA PHE A 16 -13.73 -1.51 -28.16
C PHE A 16 -13.22 -2.91 -28.50
N GLY A 17 -14.12 -3.89 -28.64
CA GLY A 17 -13.80 -5.22 -29.12
C GLY A 17 -13.20 -5.22 -30.52
N VAL A 18 -13.89 -4.59 -31.47
CA VAL A 18 -13.42 -4.46 -32.85
C VAL A 18 -12.13 -3.64 -32.93
N ALA A 19 -12.03 -2.53 -32.18
CA ALA A 19 -10.82 -1.72 -32.14
C ALA A 19 -9.63 -2.45 -31.52
N THR A 20 -9.87 -3.31 -30.52
CA THR A 20 -8.85 -4.19 -29.94
C THR A 20 -8.33 -5.13 -31.02
N VAL A 21 -9.21 -5.88 -31.68
CA VAL A 21 -8.81 -6.79 -32.77
C VAL A 21 -8.04 -6.06 -33.87
N MET A 22 -8.49 -4.87 -34.27
CA MET A 22 -7.79 -4.05 -35.26
C MET A 22 -6.35 -3.72 -34.82
N VAL A 23 -6.16 -3.34 -33.55
CA VAL A 23 -4.85 -2.96 -32.99
C VAL A 23 -3.96 -4.18 -32.73
N THR A 24 -4.52 -5.36 -32.48
CA THR A 24 -3.76 -6.55 -32.08
C THR A 24 -3.64 -7.65 -33.15
N MET A 25 -4.33 -7.56 -34.29
CA MET A 25 -4.10 -8.45 -35.44
C MET A 25 -2.86 -8.03 -36.24
N PRO A 26 -2.06 -8.94 -36.83
CA PRO A 26 -0.91 -8.57 -37.67
C PRO A 26 -1.27 -7.59 -38.81
N GLY A 27 -0.41 -6.59 -39.04
CA GLY A 27 -0.64 -5.54 -40.05
C GLY A 27 -0.67 -4.12 -39.47
N LEU A 28 -1.09 -3.15 -40.28
CA LEU A 28 -1.11 -1.73 -39.90
C LEU A 28 -2.55 -1.28 -39.60
N PRO A 29 -2.90 -1.02 -38.33
CA PRO A 29 -4.20 -0.44 -37.98
C PRO A 29 -4.26 1.02 -38.41
N MET A 30 -5.44 1.49 -38.78
CA MET A 30 -5.69 2.91 -39.07
C MET A 30 -6.91 3.38 -38.29
N PHE A 31 -6.77 4.51 -37.57
CA PHE A 31 -7.87 5.21 -36.94
C PHE A 31 -8.33 6.35 -37.84
N GLY A 32 -9.64 6.43 -38.09
CA GLY A 32 -10.25 7.53 -38.84
C GLY A 32 -10.28 8.83 -38.04
N HIS A 33 -10.47 9.96 -38.73
CA HIS A 33 -10.66 11.24 -38.07
C HIS A 33 -11.90 11.21 -37.15
N GLY A 34 -11.78 11.77 -35.95
CA GLY A 34 -12.87 11.84 -34.97
C GLY A 34 -13.22 10.51 -34.30
N GLN A 35 -12.58 9.38 -34.66
CA GLN A 35 -12.89 8.07 -34.11
C GLN A 35 -12.62 7.99 -32.59
N VAL A 36 -11.50 8.56 -32.12
CA VAL A 36 -11.17 8.60 -30.69
C VAL A 36 -12.11 9.51 -29.91
N GLN A 37 -12.52 10.63 -30.51
CA GLN A 37 -13.41 11.63 -29.91
C GLN A 37 -14.90 11.23 -29.98
N GLY A 38 -15.24 10.24 -30.80
CA GLY A 38 -16.61 9.76 -30.97
C GLY A 38 -17.47 10.64 -31.88
N PHE A 39 -16.86 11.27 -32.89
CA PHE A 39 -17.56 12.10 -33.87
C PHE A 39 -18.34 11.25 -34.88
N ALA A 40 -19.55 11.70 -35.17
CA ALA A 40 -20.46 11.06 -36.13
C ALA A 40 -20.33 11.67 -37.53
N GLU A 41 -19.85 12.91 -37.67
CA GLU A 41 -19.60 13.53 -38.97
C GLU A 41 -18.57 12.72 -39.77
N LYS A 42 -18.83 12.56 -41.07
CA LYS A 42 -17.91 11.89 -41.99
C LYS A 42 -16.84 12.87 -42.44
N TYR A 43 -15.61 12.37 -42.56
CA TYR A 43 -14.47 13.15 -43.00
C TYR A 43 -13.77 12.40 -44.14
N GLY A 44 -14.18 12.69 -45.37
CA GLY A 44 -13.62 12.20 -46.63
C GLY A 44 -12.95 13.31 -47.45
N MET A 45 -12.37 12.97 -48.62
CA MET A 45 -11.70 13.94 -49.50
C MET A 45 -12.65 15.02 -50.04
N GLU A 46 -13.95 14.80 -49.95
CA GLU A 46 -15.03 15.70 -50.35
C GLU A 46 -15.35 16.79 -49.31
N PHE A 47 -14.80 16.71 -48.10
CA PHE A 47 -15.04 17.68 -47.02
C PHE A 47 -13.90 18.72 -46.94
N ARG A 48 -14.25 20.02 -47.00
CA ARG A 48 -13.28 21.13 -46.87
C ARG A 48 -13.14 21.69 -45.45
N ARG A 49 -14.12 21.40 -44.59
CA ARG A 49 -14.19 21.79 -43.17
C ARG A 49 -15.22 20.92 -42.46
N ALA A 50 -15.14 20.84 -41.14
CA ALA A 50 -16.21 20.29 -40.32
C ALA A 50 -17.47 21.17 -40.46
N TYR A 51 -18.63 20.56 -40.68
CA TYR A 51 -19.91 21.23 -40.72
C TYR A 51 -20.65 21.13 -39.39
N TRP A 52 -20.32 20.15 -38.55
CA TRP A 52 -20.95 19.93 -37.25
C TRP A 52 -20.03 20.42 -36.12
N GLN A 53 -20.62 21.01 -35.08
CA GLN A 53 -19.92 21.37 -33.85
C GLN A 53 -20.10 20.24 -32.82
N GLU A 54 -19.40 19.14 -33.05
CA GLU A 54 -19.40 18.00 -32.13
C GLU A 54 -18.45 18.27 -30.95
N LYS A 55 -18.87 17.88 -29.74
CA LYS A 55 -18.02 17.91 -28.56
C LYS A 55 -17.40 16.53 -28.34
N PRO A 56 -16.10 16.44 -28.02
CA PRO A 56 -15.47 15.17 -27.71
C PRO A 56 -16.18 14.48 -26.55
N ASP A 57 -16.39 13.19 -26.71
CA ASP A 57 -16.89 12.31 -25.65
C ASP A 57 -15.71 11.96 -24.72
N MET A 58 -15.58 12.68 -23.62
CA MET A 58 -14.40 12.54 -22.75
C MET A 58 -14.28 11.16 -22.11
N GLU A 59 -15.37 10.44 -21.91
CA GLU A 59 -15.28 9.07 -21.39
C GLU A 59 -14.85 8.09 -22.48
N LEU A 60 -15.32 8.26 -23.72
CA LEU A 60 -14.80 7.48 -24.83
C LEU A 60 -13.28 7.69 -25.00
N VAL A 61 -12.82 8.94 -24.92
CA VAL A 61 -11.39 9.27 -24.97
C VAL A 61 -10.63 8.64 -23.80
N GLY A 62 -11.17 8.76 -22.57
CA GLY A 62 -10.58 8.15 -21.38
C GLY A 62 -10.48 6.63 -21.50
N ARG A 63 -11.50 5.97 -22.06
CA ARG A 63 -11.49 4.53 -22.29
C ARG A 63 -10.47 4.09 -23.34
N HIS A 64 -10.28 4.86 -24.43
CA HIS A 64 -9.17 4.61 -25.36
C HIS A 64 -7.80 4.69 -24.69
N GLN A 65 -7.62 5.67 -23.79
CA GLN A 65 -6.37 5.84 -23.05
C GLN A 65 -6.09 4.67 -22.10
N ARG A 66 -7.13 4.09 -21.49
CA ARG A 66 -7.01 2.94 -20.58
C ARG A 66 -6.85 1.61 -21.32
N GLU A 67 -7.66 1.35 -22.34
CA GLU A 67 -7.76 0.00 -22.95
C GLU A 67 -6.92 -0.15 -24.23
N LEU A 68 -6.90 0.83 -25.14
CA LEU A 68 -6.32 0.67 -26.48
C LEU A 68 -4.91 1.26 -26.62
N PHE A 69 -4.64 2.42 -26.05
CA PHE A 69 -3.35 3.09 -26.19
C PHE A 69 -2.18 2.30 -25.60
N PRO A 70 -2.31 1.57 -24.47
CA PRO A 70 -1.26 0.67 -24.00
C PRO A 70 -0.90 -0.41 -25.05
N LEU A 71 -1.91 -0.99 -25.71
CA LEU A 71 -1.71 -1.98 -26.78
C LEU A 71 -1.03 -1.37 -28.00
N MET A 72 -1.40 -0.14 -28.39
CA MET A 72 -0.75 0.58 -29.49
C MET A 72 0.71 0.92 -29.21
N ARG A 73 1.08 1.26 -27.96
CA ARG A 73 2.48 1.49 -27.58
C ARG A 73 3.30 0.19 -27.65
N ARG A 74 2.66 -0.96 -27.42
CA ARG A 74 3.25 -2.30 -27.51
C ARG A 74 2.99 -2.98 -28.86
N ARG A 75 2.62 -2.22 -29.90
CA ARG A 75 2.17 -2.77 -31.20
C ARG A 75 3.14 -3.75 -31.83
N TYR A 76 4.44 -3.57 -31.59
CA TYR A 76 5.51 -4.47 -32.05
C TYR A 76 5.30 -5.93 -31.62
N GLN A 77 4.57 -6.18 -30.52
CA GLN A 77 4.25 -7.52 -30.03
C GLN A 77 3.24 -8.26 -30.91
N PHE A 78 2.38 -7.53 -31.64
CA PHE A 78 1.33 -8.15 -32.44
C PHE A 78 1.47 -7.94 -33.95
N SER A 79 2.49 -7.21 -34.44
CA SER A 79 2.57 -6.82 -35.85
C SER A 79 3.08 -7.93 -36.77
N GLY A 80 3.85 -8.88 -36.23
CA GLY A 80 4.44 -10.00 -36.98
C GLY A 80 3.48 -11.18 -37.14
N VAL A 81 3.68 -11.94 -38.22
CA VAL A 81 2.90 -13.17 -38.52
C VAL A 81 3.61 -14.46 -38.11
N ASP A 82 4.93 -14.42 -37.87
CA ASP A 82 5.77 -15.61 -37.70
C ASP A 82 5.29 -16.47 -36.52
N ASN A 83 4.97 -15.84 -35.40
CA ASN A 83 4.49 -16.48 -34.17
C ASN A 83 2.99 -16.29 -33.93
N PHE A 84 2.25 -15.76 -34.90
CA PHE A 84 0.81 -15.58 -34.77
C PHE A 84 0.09 -16.93 -34.83
N ARG A 85 -0.73 -17.25 -33.82
CA ARG A 85 -1.52 -18.49 -33.78
C ARG A 85 -2.97 -18.15 -33.45
N LEU A 86 -3.90 -18.63 -34.26
CA LEU A 86 -5.34 -18.54 -34.04
C LEU A 86 -5.83 -19.80 -33.33
N TYR A 87 -6.83 -19.68 -32.47
CA TYR A 87 -7.41 -20.78 -31.70
C TYR A 87 -8.93 -20.78 -31.82
N ASP A 88 -9.49 -21.98 -31.75
CA ASP A 88 -10.94 -22.19 -31.61
C ASP A 88 -11.27 -22.33 -30.12
N LEU A 89 -12.35 -21.68 -29.67
CA LEU A 89 -12.89 -21.88 -28.33
C LEU A 89 -13.87 -23.06 -28.34
N TRP A 90 -13.53 -24.13 -27.62
CA TRP A 90 -14.34 -25.35 -27.56
C TRP A 90 -15.26 -25.35 -26.34
N GLY A 91 -16.56 -25.42 -26.57
CA GLY A 91 -17.57 -25.57 -25.53
C GLY A 91 -17.69 -27.02 -25.02
N ASP A 92 -18.46 -27.20 -23.95
CA ASP A 92 -18.57 -28.47 -23.22
C ASP A 92 -19.11 -29.66 -24.05
N GLN A 93 -19.84 -29.39 -25.14
CA GLN A 93 -20.41 -30.43 -26.02
C GLN A 93 -19.58 -30.64 -27.28
N GLY A 94 -18.35 -30.11 -27.33
CA GLY A 94 -17.45 -30.23 -28.47
C GLY A 94 -17.81 -29.31 -29.64
N GLN A 95 -18.66 -28.29 -29.42
CA GLN A 95 -18.95 -27.24 -30.39
C GLN A 95 -17.87 -26.14 -30.36
N VAL A 96 -17.61 -25.53 -31.51
CA VAL A 96 -16.75 -24.33 -31.61
C VAL A 96 -17.60 -23.08 -31.51
N HIS A 97 -17.17 -22.11 -30.70
CA HIS A 97 -17.78 -20.78 -30.64
C HIS A 97 -17.20 -19.88 -31.75
N GLU A 98 -17.85 -19.87 -32.92
CA GLU A 98 -17.37 -19.15 -34.11
C GLU A 98 -17.31 -17.62 -33.94
N ASP A 99 -18.10 -17.05 -33.03
CA ASP A 99 -18.10 -15.62 -32.72
C ASP A 99 -16.95 -15.20 -31.79
N VAL A 100 -16.09 -16.14 -31.36
CA VAL A 100 -14.94 -15.86 -30.49
C VAL A 100 -13.66 -15.82 -31.30
N TYR A 101 -12.98 -14.68 -31.24
CA TYR A 101 -11.63 -14.53 -31.76
C TYR A 101 -10.62 -14.74 -30.63
N ALA A 102 -9.81 -15.79 -30.75
CA ALA A 102 -8.73 -16.09 -29.81
C ALA A 102 -7.42 -16.27 -30.56
N TYR A 103 -6.38 -15.49 -30.22
CA TYR A 103 -5.07 -15.63 -30.84
C TYR A 103 -3.92 -15.19 -29.94
N SER A 104 -2.77 -15.81 -30.14
CA SER A 104 -1.53 -15.48 -29.46
C SER A 104 -0.50 -14.94 -30.45
N ASN A 105 0.44 -14.16 -29.93
CA ASN A 105 1.60 -13.71 -30.70
C ASN A 105 2.82 -13.53 -29.79
N GLN A 106 4.00 -13.56 -30.38
CA GLN A 106 5.27 -13.39 -29.70
C GLN A 106 6.24 -12.56 -30.53
N ALA A 107 6.85 -11.55 -29.90
CA ALA A 107 7.94 -10.77 -30.48
C ALA A 107 8.96 -10.39 -29.41
N TYR A 108 10.26 -10.55 -29.71
CA TYR A 108 11.37 -10.19 -28.81
C TYR A 108 11.24 -10.75 -27.39
N GLY A 109 10.73 -11.99 -27.26
CA GLY A 109 10.51 -12.64 -25.98
C GLY A 109 9.19 -12.27 -25.27
N ALA A 110 8.55 -11.16 -25.63
CA ALA A 110 7.24 -10.79 -25.12
C ALA A 110 6.15 -11.64 -25.78
N ARG A 111 5.21 -12.14 -24.97
CA ARG A 111 4.13 -13.04 -25.36
C ARG A 111 2.79 -12.38 -25.05
N SER A 112 1.79 -12.64 -25.90
CA SER A 112 0.45 -12.07 -25.75
C SER A 112 -0.63 -13.08 -26.13
N LEU A 113 -1.81 -12.95 -25.51
CA LEU A 113 -3.02 -13.72 -25.84
C LEU A 113 -4.22 -12.76 -25.82
N VAL A 114 -4.92 -12.67 -26.94
CA VAL A 114 -6.08 -11.80 -27.14
C VAL A 114 -7.32 -12.65 -27.34
N LEU A 115 -8.35 -12.33 -26.57
CA LEU A 115 -9.64 -13.00 -26.58
C LEU A 115 -10.74 -11.95 -26.78
N TYR A 116 -11.64 -12.18 -27.73
CA TYR A 116 -12.77 -11.30 -27.98
C TYR A 116 -14.02 -12.10 -28.34
N ASN A 117 -15.10 -11.88 -27.61
CA ASN A 117 -16.42 -12.40 -27.96
C ASN A 117 -17.17 -11.36 -28.80
N ASN A 118 -17.37 -11.60 -30.10
CA ASN A 118 -18.08 -10.71 -31.00
C ASN A 118 -19.61 -10.91 -30.99
N ALA A 119 -20.13 -11.77 -30.10
CA ALA A 119 -21.55 -11.98 -29.88
C ALA A 119 -22.06 -11.27 -28.61
N TYR A 120 -23.38 -11.20 -28.48
CA TYR A 120 -24.03 -10.64 -27.29
C TYR A 120 -24.17 -11.68 -26.16
N GLN A 121 -24.21 -12.97 -26.48
CA GLN A 121 -24.33 -14.02 -25.47
C GLN A 121 -23.00 -14.25 -24.74
N THR A 122 -23.07 -14.60 -23.46
CA THR A 122 -21.91 -15.14 -22.74
C THR A 122 -21.52 -16.49 -23.32
N VAL A 123 -20.22 -16.71 -23.47
CA VAL A 123 -19.61 -17.93 -23.97
C VAL A 123 -18.51 -18.39 -23.03
N TRP A 124 -18.30 -19.69 -22.92
CA TRP A 124 -17.21 -20.26 -22.14
C TRP A 124 -16.70 -21.53 -22.80
N GLY A 125 -15.46 -21.90 -22.50
CA GLY A 125 -14.86 -23.09 -23.07
C GLY A 125 -13.35 -23.15 -22.87
N TRP A 126 -12.72 -24.03 -23.63
CA TRP A 126 -11.30 -24.32 -23.53
C TRP A 126 -10.54 -23.93 -24.79
N LEU A 127 -9.38 -23.29 -24.59
CA LEU A 127 -8.39 -22.99 -25.61
C LEU A 127 -7.19 -23.91 -25.42
N SER A 128 -7.01 -24.88 -26.32
CA SER A 128 -5.94 -25.87 -26.19
C SER A 128 -5.07 -25.96 -27.44
N MET A 129 -5.67 -26.11 -28.61
CA MET A 129 -4.97 -26.32 -29.88
C MET A 129 -5.18 -25.17 -30.85
N SER A 130 -4.13 -24.77 -31.55
CA SER A 130 -4.25 -23.78 -32.62
C SER A 130 -5.04 -24.34 -33.80
N ALA A 131 -5.69 -23.44 -34.54
CA ALA A 131 -6.11 -23.72 -35.91
C ALA A 131 -4.89 -24.14 -36.75
N GLY A 132 -5.14 -24.94 -37.79
CA GLY A 132 -4.09 -25.42 -38.69
C GLY A 132 -3.46 -24.28 -39.49
N TYR A 133 -2.13 -24.19 -39.48
CA TYR A 133 -1.37 -23.23 -40.28
C TYR A 133 -0.30 -23.93 -41.10
N VAL A 134 0.22 -23.22 -42.11
CA VAL A 134 1.27 -23.74 -43.01
C VAL A 134 2.59 -23.09 -42.65
N GLU A 135 3.55 -23.93 -42.26
CA GLU A 135 4.94 -23.53 -42.02
C GLU A 135 5.80 -23.99 -43.21
N LYS A 136 6.79 -23.17 -43.59
CA LYS A 136 7.80 -23.55 -44.58
C LYS A 136 9.03 -24.05 -43.84
N ASP A 137 9.50 -25.25 -44.17
CA ASP A 137 10.79 -25.72 -43.66
C ASP A 137 11.97 -24.99 -44.32
N ASP A 138 13.19 -25.19 -43.82
CA ASP A 138 14.43 -24.59 -44.34
C ASP A 138 14.70 -24.93 -45.82
N HIS A 139 14.02 -25.94 -46.36
CA HIS A 139 14.08 -26.35 -47.76
C HIS A 139 12.89 -25.84 -48.60
N GLY A 140 12.01 -25.02 -48.02
CA GLY A 140 10.86 -24.40 -48.67
C GLY A 140 9.62 -25.29 -48.82
N ASN A 141 9.61 -26.50 -48.25
CA ASN A 141 8.43 -27.37 -48.27
C ASN A 141 7.39 -26.88 -47.27
N ARG A 142 6.12 -26.94 -47.68
CA ARG A 142 4.98 -26.57 -46.85
C ARG A 142 4.55 -27.75 -45.99
N ARG A 143 4.46 -27.56 -44.68
CA ARG A 143 3.91 -28.54 -43.74
C ARG A 143 2.74 -27.92 -42.98
N HIS A 144 1.65 -28.66 -42.87
CA HIS A 144 0.55 -28.29 -41.99
C HIS A 144 0.92 -28.62 -40.55
N ARG A 145 0.75 -27.65 -39.66
CA ARG A 145 1.06 -27.78 -38.24
C ARG A 145 -0.08 -27.21 -37.40
N GLN A 146 -0.25 -27.80 -36.23
CA GLN A 146 -0.98 -27.22 -35.11
C GLN A 146 -0.05 -27.26 -33.90
N VAL A 147 -0.23 -26.31 -33.00
CA VAL A 147 0.57 -26.23 -31.77
C VAL A 147 -0.36 -26.07 -30.58
N HIS A 148 0.05 -26.59 -29.44
CA HIS A 148 -0.65 -26.36 -28.19
C HIS A 148 -0.51 -24.90 -27.76
N LEU A 149 -1.51 -24.37 -27.05
CA LEU A 149 -1.47 -23.03 -26.46
C LEU A 149 -0.23 -22.87 -25.57
N ALA A 150 0.04 -23.86 -24.72
CA ALA A 150 1.21 -23.85 -23.84
C ALA A 150 2.53 -23.80 -24.63
N GLU A 151 2.65 -24.52 -25.75
CA GLU A 151 3.83 -24.46 -26.61
C GLU A 151 4.00 -23.07 -27.24
N ALA A 152 2.91 -22.49 -27.75
CA ALA A 152 2.92 -21.14 -28.33
C ALA A 152 3.24 -20.04 -27.30
N LEU A 153 2.85 -20.26 -26.04
CA LEU A 153 3.19 -19.40 -24.91
C LEU A 153 4.52 -19.79 -24.26
N GLY A 154 5.27 -20.76 -24.79
CA GLY A 154 6.58 -21.19 -24.29
C GLY A 154 6.56 -21.61 -22.81
N LEU A 155 5.55 -22.38 -22.41
CA LEU A 155 5.37 -22.94 -21.07
C LEU A 155 5.89 -24.38 -21.00
N HIS A 156 6.33 -24.80 -19.81
CA HIS A 156 6.81 -26.16 -19.60
C HIS A 156 5.77 -27.01 -18.86
N ASN A 157 5.69 -28.29 -19.22
CA ASN A 157 4.82 -29.25 -18.53
C ASN A 157 5.46 -29.69 -17.21
N ASP A 158 5.45 -28.78 -16.24
CA ASP A 158 5.96 -28.98 -14.88
C ASP A 158 4.94 -28.51 -13.85
N HIS A 159 4.58 -29.41 -12.91
CA HIS A 159 3.63 -29.14 -11.85
C HIS A 159 4.11 -28.07 -10.86
N ARG A 160 5.42 -27.83 -10.78
CA ARG A 160 5.99 -26.76 -9.95
C ARG A 160 6.08 -25.42 -10.66
N SER A 161 5.73 -25.36 -11.94
CA SER A 161 5.81 -24.14 -12.74
C SER A 161 4.42 -23.51 -12.90
N PHE A 162 4.37 -22.19 -12.79
CA PHE A 162 3.16 -21.39 -12.86
C PHE A 162 3.32 -20.27 -13.90
N CYS A 163 2.29 -20.09 -14.71
CA CYS A 163 2.19 -19.03 -15.70
C CYS A 163 1.51 -17.81 -15.08
N LEU A 164 2.22 -16.68 -15.06
CA LEU A 164 1.70 -15.36 -14.71
C LEU A 164 1.31 -14.60 -15.98
N MET A 165 0.15 -13.96 -15.96
CA MET A 165 -0.41 -13.25 -17.11
C MET A 165 -1.08 -11.95 -16.66
N TYR A 166 -0.64 -10.80 -17.16
CA TYR A 166 -1.25 -9.51 -16.86
C TYR A 166 -2.39 -9.21 -17.84
N GLU A 167 -3.61 -9.02 -17.35
CA GLU A 167 -4.76 -8.68 -18.19
C GLU A 167 -4.95 -7.15 -18.25
N ASN A 168 -4.84 -6.60 -19.46
CA ASN A 168 -4.74 -5.16 -19.71
C ASN A 168 -5.97 -4.36 -19.25
N ASN A 169 -7.17 -4.90 -19.42
CA ASN A 169 -8.40 -4.14 -19.20
C ASN A 169 -8.79 -4.07 -17.72
N SER A 170 -8.61 -5.16 -16.98
CA SER A 170 -8.84 -5.27 -15.54
C SER A 170 -7.67 -4.77 -14.72
N GLY A 171 -6.45 -4.77 -15.28
CA GLY A 171 -5.24 -4.41 -14.56
C GLY A 171 -4.82 -5.46 -13.52
N LEU A 172 -5.25 -6.71 -13.70
CA LEU A 172 -5.00 -7.81 -12.77
C LEU A 172 -4.02 -8.83 -13.37
N TRP A 173 -3.18 -9.38 -12.50
CA TRP A 173 -2.38 -10.55 -12.74
C TRP A 173 -3.15 -11.83 -12.44
N TYR A 174 -3.09 -12.77 -13.38
CA TYR A 174 -3.65 -14.09 -13.26
C TYR A 174 -2.53 -15.11 -13.15
N ILE A 175 -2.73 -16.11 -12.30
CA ILE A 175 -1.81 -17.23 -12.12
C ILE A 175 -2.50 -18.54 -12.51
N ARG A 176 -1.80 -19.39 -13.26
CA ARG A 176 -2.27 -20.73 -13.66
C ARG A 176 -1.12 -21.72 -13.55
N ASN A 177 -1.42 -22.97 -13.20
CA ASN A 177 -0.41 -24.03 -13.23
C ASN A 177 -0.03 -24.33 -14.69
N SER A 178 1.28 -24.38 -14.98
CA SER A 178 1.77 -24.60 -16.35
C SER A 178 1.48 -26.00 -16.86
N ALA A 179 1.54 -27.03 -16.00
CA ALA A 179 1.16 -28.39 -16.39
C ALA A 179 -0.33 -28.48 -16.73
N ASP A 180 -1.20 -27.81 -15.99
CA ASP A 180 -2.64 -27.77 -16.31
C ASP A 180 -2.91 -27.10 -17.66
N LEU A 181 -2.21 -26.00 -17.97
CA LEU A 181 -2.28 -25.34 -19.27
C LEU A 181 -1.76 -26.23 -20.40
N CYS A 182 -0.71 -27.03 -20.16
CA CYS A 182 -0.18 -27.99 -21.14
C CYS A 182 -1.16 -29.13 -21.42
N ASN A 183 -1.79 -29.68 -20.38
CA ASN A 183 -2.62 -30.87 -20.47
C ASN A 183 -4.06 -30.56 -20.90
N ASN A 184 -4.66 -29.49 -20.38
CA ASN A 184 -6.08 -29.16 -20.56
C ASN A 184 -6.31 -27.90 -21.41
N GLY A 185 -5.30 -27.03 -21.53
CA GLY A 185 -5.46 -25.70 -22.12
C GLY A 185 -5.97 -24.66 -21.13
N LEU A 186 -6.36 -23.49 -21.64
CA LEU A 186 -6.89 -22.39 -20.83
C LEU A 186 -8.42 -22.39 -20.86
N TYR A 187 -9.06 -22.49 -19.69
CA TYR A 187 -10.48 -22.22 -19.55
C TYR A 187 -10.73 -20.70 -19.60
N VAL A 188 -11.73 -20.31 -20.38
CA VAL A 188 -12.11 -18.92 -20.62
C VAL A 188 -13.62 -18.79 -20.49
N GLU A 189 -14.06 -17.71 -19.85
CA GLU A 189 -15.45 -17.24 -19.85
C GLU A 189 -15.47 -15.77 -20.29
N LEU A 190 -16.25 -15.47 -21.33
CA LEU A 190 -16.39 -14.13 -21.90
C LEU A 190 -17.86 -13.74 -21.95
N GLN A 191 -18.19 -12.62 -21.33
CA GLN A 191 -19.46 -11.93 -21.51
C GLN A 191 -19.61 -11.41 -22.95
N GLY A 192 -20.83 -11.00 -23.31
CA GLY A 192 -21.10 -10.43 -24.63
C GLY A 192 -20.22 -9.20 -24.92
N TYR A 193 -19.59 -9.17 -26.09
CA TYR A 193 -18.65 -8.11 -26.49
C TYR A 193 -17.43 -7.93 -25.59
N GLN A 194 -17.16 -8.85 -24.65
CA GLN A 194 -16.01 -8.74 -23.76
C GLN A 194 -14.70 -9.04 -24.49
N THR A 195 -13.68 -8.24 -24.19
CA THR A 195 -12.29 -8.50 -24.53
C THR A 195 -11.46 -8.80 -23.29
N GLN A 196 -10.60 -9.80 -23.38
CA GLN A 196 -9.50 -10.03 -22.44
C GLN A 196 -8.19 -10.03 -23.22
N VAL A 197 -7.25 -9.21 -22.78
CA VAL A 197 -5.93 -9.10 -23.44
C VAL A 197 -4.85 -9.37 -22.42
N PHE A 198 -4.30 -10.58 -22.45
CA PHE A 198 -3.19 -10.98 -21.62
C PHE A 198 -1.87 -10.57 -22.27
N LEU A 199 -1.08 -9.84 -21.49
CA LEU A 199 0.25 -9.35 -21.79
C LEU A 199 1.22 -9.87 -20.72
N ASP A 200 2.51 -9.61 -20.93
CA ASP A 200 3.57 -9.89 -19.93
C ASP A 200 3.46 -11.33 -19.40
N ILE A 201 3.29 -12.29 -20.31
CA ILE A 201 3.10 -13.70 -19.99
C ILE A 201 4.46 -14.36 -19.79
N TYR A 202 4.71 -14.87 -18.57
CA TYR A 202 5.93 -15.58 -18.25
C TYR A 202 5.70 -16.67 -17.18
N GLU A 203 6.67 -17.57 -17.07
CA GLU A 203 6.63 -18.70 -16.16
C GLU A 203 7.53 -18.46 -14.95
N VAL A 204 7.06 -18.87 -13.78
CA VAL A 204 7.79 -18.85 -12.51
C VAL A 204 7.77 -20.25 -11.90
N THR A 205 8.85 -20.63 -11.23
CA THR A 205 8.92 -21.93 -10.54
C THR A 205 8.69 -21.73 -9.05
N ASP A 206 7.89 -22.62 -8.47
CA ASP A 206 7.50 -22.56 -7.08
C ASP A 206 8.65 -22.96 -6.14
N ASN A 207 8.67 -22.31 -4.99
CA ASN A 207 9.66 -22.54 -3.94
C ASN A 207 9.30 -23.79 -3.11
N GLU A 208 10.14 -24.11 -2.12
CA GLU A 208 9.92 -25.27 -1.23
C GLU A 208 8.64 -25.17 -0.38
N TYR A 209 8.12 -23.96 -0.21
CA TYR A 209 6.92 -23.66 0.59
C TYR A 209 5.63 -23.63 -0.25
N ALA A 210 5.73 -23.84 -1.57
CA ALA A 210 4.63 -23.88 -2.51
C ALA A 210 3.75 -22.61 -2.49
N HIS A 211 4.37 -21.43 -2.43
CA HIS A 211 3.65 -20.15 -2.33
C HIS A 211 2.81 -19.85 -3.58
N TYR A 212 3.33 -20.14 -4.77
CA TYR A 212 2.60 -19.90 -6.02
C TYR A 212 1.41 -20.87 -6.15
N ALA A 213 1.59 -22.13 -5.76
CA ALA A 213 0.50 -23.11 -5.71
C ALA A 213 -0.63 -22.66 -4.78
N ARG A 214 -0.30 -22.25 -3.54
CA ARG A 214 -1.29 -21.75 -2.57
C ARG A 214 -1.98 -20.49 -3.07
N LEU A 215 -1.25 -19.59 -3.72
CA LEU A 215 -1.84 -18.39 -4.32
C LEU A 215 -2.84 -18.78 -5.42
N ALA A 216 -2.45 -19.65 -6.36
CA ALA A 216 -3.34 -20.12 -7.42
C ALA A 216 -4.61 -20.79 -6.87
N ASP A 217 -4.48 -21.64 -5.86
CA ASP A 217 -5.61 -22.30 -5.19
C ASP A 217 -6.53 -21.30 -4.48
N SER A 218 -5.94 -20.28 -3.83
CA SER A 218 -6.71 -19.25 -3.13
C SER A 218 -7.53 -18.38 -4.08
N LEU A 219 -6.99 -18.09 -5.28
CA LEU A 219 -7.63 -17.24 -6.27
C LEU A 219 -8.71 -17.96 -7.07
N ARG A 220 -8.63 -19.30 -7.20
CA ARG A 220 -9.62 -20.13 -7.93
C ARG A 220 -9.92 -19.60 -9.33
N GLY A 221 -8.88 -19.14 -10.04
CA GLY A 221 -9.00 -18.54 -11.36
C GLY A 221 -9.18 -17.01 -11.38
N GLY A 222 -9.41 -16.36 -10.24
CA GLY A 222 -9.40 -14.90 -10.09
C GLY A 222 -8.02 -14.29 -10.33
N GLY A 223 -8.00 -12.95 -10.44
CA GLY A 223 -6.77 -12.17 -10.59
C GLY A 223 -6.46 -11.30 -9.36
N VAL A 224 -5.21 -10.86 -9.25
CA VAL A 224 -4.71 -9.96 -8.19
C VAL A 224 -4.04 -8.73 -8.80
N PRO A 225 -4.17 -7.54 -8.21
CA PRO A 225 -3.50 -6.34 -8.74
C PRO A 225 -1.97 -6.44 -8.71
N ASP A 226 -1.42 -7.11 -7.70
CA ASP A 226 0.01 -7.21 -7.44
C ASP A 226 0.35 -8.60 -6.90
N VAL A 227 1.20 -9.32 -7.62
CA VAL A 227 1.55 -10.72 -7.31
C VAL A 227 2.42 -10.80 -6.06
N ASP A 228 3.39 -9.89 -5.92
CA ASP A 228 4.35 -9.89 -4.81
C ASP A 228 3.64 -9.64 -3.48
N THR A 229 2.71 -8.69 -3.46
CA THR A 229 1.85 -8.40 -2.29
C THR A 229 0.99 -9.60 -1.95
N ALA A 230 0.36 -10.24 -2.93
CA ALA A 230 -0.48 -11.42 -2.69
C ALA A 230 0.33 -12.63 -2.18
N LEU A 231 1.54 -12.85 -2.70
CA LEU A 231 2.47 -13.86 -2.18
C LEU A 231 2.90 -13.55 -0.76
N LYS A 232 3.20 -12.27 -0.46
CA LYS A 232 3.55 -11.80 0.88
C LYS A 232 2.41 -12.05 1.87
N GLU A 233 1.16 -11.84 1.48
CA GLU A 233 0.00 -12.17 2.32
C GLU A 233 -0.14 -13.67 2.60
N ILE A 234 0.12 -14.54 1.61
CA ILE A 234 0.12 -15.99 1.80
C ILE A 234 1.21 -16.42 2.79
N TYR A 235 2.41 -15.84 2.65
CA TYR A 235 3.55 -16.10 3.52
C TYR A 235 3.30 -15.64 4.97
N LEU A 236 2.78 -14.42 5.14
CA LEU A 236 2.52 -13.81 6.45
C LEU A 236 1.22 -14.30 7.12
N LYS A 237 0.49 -15.24 6.52
CA LYS A 237 -0.81 -15.69 7.05
C LYS A 237 -0.74 -16.17 8.52
N PRO A 238 0.21 -17.04 8.93
CA PRO A 238 0.29 -17.47 10.34
C PRO A 238 0.54 -16.31 11.30
N LEU A 239 1.33 -15.33 10.88
CA LEU A 239 1.58 -14.10 11.64
C LEU A 239 0.31 -13.25 11.76
N HIS A 240 -0.40 -13.03 10.66
CA HIS A 240 -1.63 -12.24 10.66
C HIS A 240 -2.74 -12.89 11.48
N GLU A 241 -2.85 -14.22 11.47
CA GLU A 241 -3.78 -14.98 12.32
C GLU A 241 -3.44 -14.80 13.81
N SER A 242 -2.15 -14.84 14.16
CA SER A 242 -1.70 -14.57 15.52
C SER A 242 -1.92 -13.11 15.93
N PHE A 243 -1.66 -12.15 15.04
CA PHE A 243 -1.87 -10.74 15.31
C PHE A 243 -3.36 -10.41 15.50
N ALA A 244 -4.26 -11.08 14.78
CA ALA A 244 -5.70 -10.91 14.95
C ALA A 244 -6.21 -11.29 16.36
N LEU A 245 -5.48 -12.13 17.11
CA LEU A 245 -5.82 -12.42 18.51
C LEU A 245 -5.62 -11.22 19.44
N VAL A 246 -4.74 -10.28 19.08
CA VAL A 246 -4.43 -9.08 19.87
C VAL A 246 -4.97 -7.79 19.23
N ALA A 247 -5.11 -7.76 17.91
CA ALA A 247 -5.58 -6.65 17.11
C ALA A 247 -6.90 -7.03 16.41
N ASN A 248 -7.98 -7.14 17.19
CA ASN A 248 -9.34 -7.27 16.68
C ASN A 248 -10.24 -6.15 17.21
N SER A 249 -11.42 -6.00 16.61
CA SER A 249 -12.35 -4.91 16.93
C SER A 249 -12.80 -4.92 18.38
N GLY A 250 -12.97 -6.10 18.98
CA GLY A 250 -13.31 -6.24 20.40
C GLY A 250 -12.21 -5.68 21.29
N VAL A 251 -10.98 -6.17 21.14
CA VAL A 251 -9.83 -5.70 21.93
C VAL A 251 -9.58 -4.19 21.72
N CYS A 252 -9.63 -3.70 20.49
CA CYS A 252 -9.39 -2.29 20.21
C CYS A 252 -10.49 -1.37 20.79
N GLN A 253 -11.75 -1.80 20.78
CA GLN A 253 -12.85 -1.08 21.42
C GLN A 253 -12.69 -1.05 22.95
N GLU A 254 -12.23 -2.14 23.55
CA GLU A 254 -11.97 -2.22 24.98
C GLU A 254 -10.82 -1.29 25.39
N LEU A 255 -9.68 -1.34 24.68
CA LEU A 255 -8.54 -0.44 24.91
C LEU A 255 -8.95 1.03 24.75
N SER A 256 -9.72 1.34 23.71
CA SER A 256 -10.20 2.72 23.50
C SER A 256 -11.11 3.20 24.61
N SER A 257 -11.98 2.32 25.13
CA SER A 257 -12.87 2.64 26.26
C SER A 257 -12.10 2.90 27.56
N GLU A 258 -11.01 2.17 27.79
CA GLU A 258 -10.12 2.38 28.94
C GLU A 258 -9.34 3.68 28.82
N PHE A 259 -8.67 3.91 27.68
CA PHE A 259 -7.86 5.11 27.46
C PHE A 259 -8.69 6.38 27.51
N SER A 260 -9.96 6.30 27.09
CA SER A 260 -10.92 7.40 27.20
C SER A 260 -11.54 7.55 28.61
N GLY A 261 -11.23 6.65 29.55
CA GLY A 261 -11.75 6.66 30.92
C GLY A 261 -13.23 6.30 31.09
N ARG A 262 -13.88 5.73 30.07
CA ARG A 262 -15.33 5.49 30.04
C ARG A 262 -15.77 4.22 30.76
N LYS A 263 -14.94 3.16 30.80
CA LYS A 263 -15.26 1.87 31.44
C LYS A 263 -14.02 1.23 32.09
N PRO A 264 -13.76 1.43 33.40
CA PRO A 264 -12.75 0.68 34.14
C PRO A 264 -12.93 -0.84 34.10
N LYS A 265 -11.89 -1.58 33.73
CA LYS A 265 -11.71 -3.00 34.04
C LYS A 265 -10.56 -3.21 35.01
N GLN A 266 -10.51 -4.40 35.62
CA GLN A 266 -9.45 -4.80 36.56
C GLN A 266 -8.18 -5.22 35.80
N ALA A 267 -7.02 -5.11 36.45
CA ALA A 267 -5.73 -5.49 35.86
C ALA A 267 -5.67 -6.95 35.36
N SER A 268 -6.47 -7.85 35.96
CA SER A 268 -6.60 -9.26 35.54
C SER A 268 -7.19 -9.42 34.13
N THR A 269 -7.87 -8.41 33.58
CA THR A 269 -8.46 -8.46 32.23
C THR A 269 -7.41 -8.43 31.11
N TRP A 270 -6.21 -7.90 31.38
CA TRP A 270 -5.18 -7.72 30.34
C TRP A 270 -4.17 -8.87 30.25
N VAL A 271 -4.29 -9.89 31.11
CA VAL A 271 -3.37 -11.05 31.13
C VAL A 271 -3.45 -11.82 29.81
N GLU A 272 -4.68 -12.11 29.35
CA GLU A 272 -4.87 -12.82 28.08
C GLU A 272 -4.32 -12.04 26.88
N LEU A 273 -4.48 -10.70 26.87
CA LEU A 273 -3.90 -9.85 25.85
C LEU A 273 -2.37 -9.93 25.86
N GLN A 274 -1.74 -9.87 27.04
CA GLN A 274 -0.28 -9.98 27.18
C GLN A 274 0.23 -11.34 26.71
N ASP A 275 -0.45 -12.43 27.08
CA ASP A 275 -0.08 -13.79 26.66
C ASP A 275 -0.21 -13.96 25.15
N ASN A 276 -1.31 -13.48 24.56
CA ASN A 276 -1.50 -13.52 23.10
C ASN A 276 -0.50 -12.62 22.37
N TYR A 277 -0.12 -11.48 22.96
CA TYR A 277 0.88 -10.59 22.37
C TYR A 277 2.28 -11.22 22.40
N GLN A 278 2.66 -11.90 23.49
CA GLN A 278 3.91 -12.65 23.54
C GLN A 278 3.93 -13.79 22.51
N ARG A 279 2.81 -14.48 22.28
CA ARG A 279 2.71 -15.47 21.19
C ARG A 279 2.90 -14.83 19.82
N PHE A 280 2.31 -13.66 19.60
CA PHE A 280 2.52 -12.88 18.39
C PHE A 280 3.99 -12.49 18.19
N LEU A 281 4.66 -11.99 19.23
CA LEU A 281 6.09 -11.65 19.15
C LEU A 281 6.97 -12.86 18.82
N ARG A 282 6.64 -14.06 19.31
CA ARG A 282 7.36 -15.30 18.93
C ARG A 282 7.23 -15.57 17.44
N VAL A 283 6.01 -15.50 16.91
CA VAL A 283 5.78 -15.68 15.46
C VAL A 283 6.50 -14.58 14.68
N ALA A 284 6.40 -13.32 15.11
CA ALA A 284 7.08 -12.18 14.47
C ALA A 284 8.62 -12.31 14.49
N SER A 285 9.19 -12.92 15.53
CA SER A 285 10.64 -13.16 15.63
C SER A 285 11.16 -14.09 14.53
N GLU A 286 10.34 -15.03 14.07
CA GLU A 286 10.70 -15.94 12.96
C GLU A 286 10.86 -15.19 11.63
N TYR A 287 10.17 -14.07 11.47
CA TYR A 287 10.24 -13.21 10.27
C TYR A 287 11.28 -12.08 10.39
N SER A 288 11.89 -11.91 11.56
CA SER A 288 12.92 -10.88 11.85
C SER A 288 14.29 -11.51 12.13
N CYS A 289 14.62 -12.57 11.38
CA CYS A 289 15.90 -13.31 11.47
C CYS A 289 16.18 -14.00 12.83
N GLY A 290 15.20 -14.08 13.73
CA GLY A 290 15.24 -14.94 14.92
C GLY A 290 16.20 -14.50 16.04
N SER A 291 16.80 -13.31 15.97
CA SER A 291 17.71 -12.77 16.99
C SER A 291 17.05 -11.79 17.97
N GLY A 292 15.80 -11.40 17.72
CA GLY A 292 15.07 -10.43 18.54
C GLY A 292 14.74 -10.92 19.95
N ASP A 293 14.84 -10.02 20.94
CA ASP A 293 14.49 -10.34 22.34
C ASP A 293 12.97 -10.32 22.53
N VAL A 294 12.34 -11.48 22.35
CA VAL A 294 10.90 -11.66 22.54
C VAL A 294 10.47 -11.35 23.98
N GLU A 295 11.30 -11.66 24.98
CA GLU A 295 10.97 -11.41 26.39
C GLU A 295 11.03 -9.92 26.70
N GLY A 296 12.05 -9.23 26.20
CA GLY A 296 12.18 -7.77 26.24
C GLY A 296 11.03 -7.06 25.54
N ALA A 297 10.68 -7.48 24.32
CA ALA A 297 9.54 -6.92 23.58
C ALA A 297 8.21 -7.11 24.34
N ALA A 298 8.00 -8.27 24.95
CA ALA A 298 6.80 -8.52 25.76
C ALA A 298 6.78 -7.68 27.05
N ALA A 299 7.95 -7.48 27.68
CA ALA A 299 8.09 -6.59 28.84
C ALA A 299 7.81 -5.14 28.45
N GLU A 300 8.30 -4.69 27.29
CA GLU A 300 8.03 -3.35 26.75
C GLU A 300 6.54 -3.14 26.49
N PHE A 301 5.87 -4.09 25.82
CA PHE A 301 4.41 -4.03 25.61
C PHE A 301 3.65 -3.88 26.93
N LYS A 302 4.02 -4.67 27.94
CA LYS A 302 3.40 -4.63 29.27
C LYS A 302 3.61 -3.29 29.97
N ALA A 303 4.80 -2.73 29.91
CA ALA A 303 5.12 -1.42 30.46
C ALA A 303 4.35 -0.31 29.72
N ARG A 304 4.35 -0.30 28.38
CA ARG A 304 3.59 0.68 27.58
C ARG A 304 2.08 0.60 27.81
N LEU A 305 1.52 -0.61 27.90
CA LEU A 305 0.11 -0.79 28.23
C LEU A 305 -0.23 -0.17 29.59
N ARG A 306 0.63 -0.37 30.60
CA ARG A 306 0.45 0.24 31.92
C ARG A 306 0.54 1.77 31.87
N THR A 307 1.52 2.31 31.15
CA THR A 307 1.66 3.77 30.95
C THR A 307 0.41 4.37 30.31
N LEU A 308 -0.13 3.71 29.28
CA LEU A 308 -1.36 4.15 28.63
C LEU A 308 -2.58 4.03 29.55
N LEU A 309 -2.71 2.95 30.33
CA LEU A 309 -3.78 2.83 31.31
C LEU A 309 -3.69 3.90 32.42
N ALA A 310 -2.48 4.37 32.77
CA ALA A 310 -2.29 5.45 33.73
C ALA A 310 -2.78 6.81 33.21
N THR A 311 -2.86 7.01 31.88
CA THR A 311 -3.43 8.23 31.26
C THR A 311 -4.86 8.50 31.69
N ARG A 312 -5.65 7.45 31.95
CA ARG A 312 -7.04 7.56 32.42
C ARG A 312 -7.17 8.36 33.70
N HIS A 313 -6.26 8.13 34.63
CA HIS A 313 -6.27 8.76 35.95
C HIS A 313 -5.44 10.04 35.99
N LEU A 314 -4.86 10.45 34.84
CA LEU A 314 -3.85 11.50 34.77
C LEU A 314 -2.65 11.20 35.67
N GLU A 315 -2.43 9.92 35.97
CA GLU A 315 -1.29 9.41 36.74
C GLU A 315 -0.09 9.10 35.85
N LEU A 316 -0.12 9.59 34.59
CA LEU A 316 0.96 9.51 33.59
C LEU A 316 2.32 9.74 34.22
N VAL A 317 2.39 10.78 35.03
CA VAL A 317 3.54 11.11 35.84
C VAL A 317 3.00 11.49 37.21
N ARG A 318 3.63 10.99 38.27
CA ARG A 318 3.34 11.45 39.64
C ARG A 318 4.40 12.44 40.12
N PRO A 319 4.19 13.78 40.00
CA PRO A 319 4.97 14.71 40.81
C PRO A 319 4.12 15.84 41.42
N GLN A 320 4.65 16.48 42.46
CA GLN A 320 3.99 17.45 43.34
C GLN A 320 3.18 18.51 42.57
N GLU A 321 1.87 18.60 42.85
CA GLU A 321 0.82 19.36 42.12
C GLU A 321 0.99 20.90 42.09
N HIS A 322 2.18 21.44 42.35
CA HIS A 322 2.40 22.87 42.61
C HIS A 322 3.01 23.66 41.45
N VAL A 323 3.48 23.03 40.37
CA VAL A 323 4.11 23.73 39.22
C VAL A 323 3.08 24.03 38.11
N PRO A 324 2.81 25.31 37.76
CA PRO A 324 1.80 25.68 36.76
C PRO A 324 2.09 25.15 35.35
N SER A 325 3.34 25.22 34.87
CA SER A 325 3.71 24.77 33.52
C SER A 325 3.51 23.26 33.33
N PHE A 326 3.73 22.47 34.38
CA PHE A 326 3.44 21.04 34.36
C PHE A 326 1.94 20.75 34.19
N LYS A 327 1.08 21.52 34.89
CA LYS A 327 -0.37 21.43 34.70
C LYS A 327 -0.79 21.79 33.28
N LYS A 328 -0.14 22.80 32.67
CA LYS A 328 -0.41 23.17 31.27
C LYS A 328 -0.01 22.06 30.30
N ALA A 329 1.14 21.41 30.49
CA ALA A 329 1.57 20.28 29.66
C ALA A 329 0.55 19.12 29.70
N LEU A 330 0.14 18.72 30.91
CA LEU A 330 -0.87 17.70 31.11
C LEU A 330 -2.24 18.12 30.53
N HIS A 331 -2.59 19.41 30.66
CA HIS A 331 -3.80 19.95 30.07
C HIS A 331 -3.77 19.88 28.53
N ALA A 332 -2.68 20.28 27.87
CA ALA A 332 -2.53 20.21 26.42
C ALA A 332 -2.63 18.77 25.89
N PHE A 333 -1.99 17.82 26.58
CA PHE A 333 -2.14 16.39 26.28
C PHE A 333 -3.60 15.92 26.39
N THR A 334 -4.24 16.19 27.53
CA THR A 334 -5.60 15.70 27.82
C THR A 334 -6.67 16.36 26.98
N LEU A 335 -6.52 17.66 26.70
CA LEU A 335 -7.41 18.42 25.84
C LEU A 335 -7.40 17.82 24.43
N GLY A 336 -6.21 17.51 23.90
CA GLY A 336 -6.10 16.93 22.58
C GLY A 336 -6.74 15.54 22.46
N LEU A 337 -6.71 14.70 23.50
CA LEU A 337 -7.45 13.44 23.52
C LEU A 337 -8.96 13.62 23.59
N ARG A 338 -9.44 14.69 24.22
CA ARG A 338 -10.86 15.01 24.35
C ARG A 338 -11.45 15.62 23.08
N GLU A 339 -10.73 16.54 22.46
CA GLU A 339 -11.15 17.22 21.23
C GLU A 339 -11.09 16.31 20.02
N THR A 340 -10.09 15.41 19.99
CA THR A 340 -9.87 14.45 18.91
C THR A 340 -9.85 13.03 19.48
N PRO A 341 -11.02 12.38 19.65
CA PRO A 341 -11.10 11.00 20.14
C PRO A 341 -10.40 9.98 19.23
N ALA A 342 -10.23 10.29 17.94
CA ALA A 342 -9.54 9.44 16.97
C ALA A 342 -8.04 9.24 17.28
N ARG A 343 -7.42 10.14 18.07
CA ARG A 343 -6.04 9.98 18.57
C ARG A 343 -5.87 8.70 19.37
N VAL A 344 -6.90 8.26 20.08
CA VAL A 344 -6.87 7.00 20.85
C VAL A 344 -6.60 5.79 19.94
N SER A 345 -7.13 5.77 18.72
CA SER A 345 -6.87 4.70 17.75
C SER A 345 -5.39 4.66 17.33
N THR A 346 -4.75 5.83 17.19
CA THR A 346 -3.31 5.91 16.91
C THR A 346 -2.49 5.49 18.14
N MET A 347 -2.92 5.81 19.36
CA MET A 347 -2.26 5.31 20.59
C MET A 347 -2.30 3.77 20.67
N ILE A 348 -3.42 3.15 20.28
CA ILE A 348 -3.52 1.69 20.17
C ILE A 348 -2.52 1.15 19.14
N ALA A 349 -2.37 1.82 17.99
CA ALA A 349 -1.36 1.43 17.00
C ALA A 349 0.06 1.51 17.56
N LEU A 350 0.41 2.60 18.25
CA LEU A 350 1.73 2.73 18.89
C LEU A 350 1.96 1.68 19.98
N LEU A 351 0.93 1.36 20.78
CA LEU A 351 1.00 0.29 21.77
C LEU A 351 1.33 -1.07 21.13
N MET A 352 0.69 -1.38 20.01
CA MET A 352 0.84 -2.68 19.35
C MET A 352 2.11 -2.79 18.52
N LEU A 353 2.67 -1.67 18.05
CA LEU A 353 3.77 -1.69 17.08
C LEU A 353 5.11 -1.24 17.66
N LYS A 354 5.14 -0.35 18.66
CA LYS A 354 6.41 0.13 19.22
C LYS A 354 7.27 -0.98 19.86
N PRO A 355 6.72 -1.97 20.59
CA PRO A 355 7.53 -3.06 21.14
C PRO A 355 8.29 -3.90 20.11
N LEU A 356 7.96 -3.79 18.83
CA LEU A 356 8.70 -4.42 17.74
C LEU A 356 10.12 -3.87 17.61
N SER A 357 10.43 -2.68 18.16
CA SER A 357 11.80 -2.13 18.17
C SER A 357 12.77 -3.04 18.88
N VAL A 358 12.34 -3.80 19.90
CA VAL A 358 13.20 -4.73 20.66
C VAL A 358 13.49 -6.01 19.87
N LEU A 359 12.68 -6.32 18.86
CA LEU A 359 12.95 -7.43 17.97
C LEU A 359 14.02 -7.10 16.91
N VAL A 360 14.37 -5.82 16.75
CA VAL A 360 15.34 -5.33 15.77
C VAL A 360 16.48 -4.58 16.49
N HIS A 361 17.67 -4.51 15.90
CA HIS A 361 18.81 -3.84 16.52
C HIS A 361 18.78 -2.31 16.30
N GLU A 362 17.74 -1.62 16.75
CA GLU A 362 17.55 -0.16 16.53
C GLU A 362 18.64 0.69 17.21
N ASP A 363 19.31 0.16 18.26
CA ASP A 363 20.28 0.87 19.10
C ASP A 363 21.77 0.66 18.73
N GLN A 364 22.08 0.04 17.58
CA GLN A 364 23.47 -0.08 17.10
C GLN A 364 23.74 0.94 15.98
N PRO A 365 24.48 2.05 16.24
CA PRO A 365 24.80 3.06 15.23
C PRO A 365 25.72 2.53 14.13
N ASP A 366 26.49 1.50 14.45
CA ASP A 366 27.30 0.74 13.52
C ASP A 366 26.49 -0.51 13.13
N ALA A 367 25.55 -0.34 12.20
CA ALA A 367 25.23 -1.44 11.32
C ALA A 367 26.57 -1.78 10.63
N GLU A 368 27.24 -2.84 11.09
CA GLU A 368 28.35 -3.43 10.35
C GLU A 368 27.93 -3.48 8.87
N ASP A 369 28.80 -3.01 7.98
CA ASP A 369 28.72 -3.20 6.54
C ASP A 369 28.31 -4.67 6.25
N GLY A 370 27.01 -4.96 6.16
CA GLY A 370 26.56 -6.35 6.34
C GLY A 370 25.10 -6.60 6.72
N CYS A 371 24.31 -5.60 7.17
CA CYS A 371 22.86 -5.75 7.10
C CYS A 371 22.49 -5.93 5.62
N GLU A 372 22.13 -7.17 5.24
CA GLU A 372 21.74 -7.51 3.87
C GLU A 372 20.75 -6.46 3.34
N GLU A 373 20.96 -5.97 2.12
CA GLU A 373 20.06 -5.04 1.45
C GLU A 373 18.61 -5.56 1.57
N GLY A 374 17.80 -4.94 2.43
CA GLY A 374 16.39 -5.29 2.62
C GLY A 374 15.93 -5.71 4.03
N GLN A 375 16.78 -5.66 5.07
CA GLN A 375 16.33 -5.97 6.44
C GLN A 375 15.78 -4.75 7.21
N PRO A 376 14.68 -4.89 7.97
CA PRO A 376 14.14 -3.80 8.76
C PRO A 376 15.00 -3.51 10.00
N ASN A 377 15.52 -2.29 10.10
CA ASN A 377 16.34 -1.81 11.21
C ASN A 377 15.56 -1.01 12.28
N SER A 378 14.23 -0.91 12.14
CA SER A 378 13.36 -0.13 13.02
C SER A 378 12.00 -0.80 13.19
N ALA A 379 11.30 -0.46 14.28
CA ALA A 379 9.92 -0.91 14.50
C ALA A 379 8.98 -0.53 13.33
N ALA A 380 9.19 0.63 12.73
CA ALA A 380 8.39 1.11 11.61
C ALA A 380 8.61 0.26 10.35
N GLY A 381 9.88 -0.03 10.01
CA GLY A 381 10.24 -0.90 8.90
C GLY A 381 9.67 -2.31 9.09
N LEU A 382 9.82 -2.88 10.29
CA LEU A 382 9.28 -4.22 10.57
C LEU A 382 7.75 -4.24 10.49
N ALA A 383 7.06 -3.21 11.00
CA ALA A 383 5.61 -3.14 10.91
C ALA A 383 5.09 -3.03 9.46
N GLU A 384 5.84 -2.34 8.59
CA GLU A 384 5.56 -2.22 7.16
C GLU A 384 5.82 -3.55 6.44
N ASP A 385 6.96 -4.18 6.71
CA ASP A 385 7.31 -5.49 6.13
C ASP A 385 6.33 -6.57 6.53
N LEU A 386 5.86 -6.56 7.77
CA LEU A 386 4.88 -7.52 8.25
C LEU A 386 3.42 -7.12 7.90
N MET A 387 3.21 -6.02 7.18
CA MET A 387 1.91 -5.48 6.76
C MET A 387 0.92 -5.25 7.92
N LEU A 388 1.42 -4.95 9.12
CA LEU A 388 0.60 -4.92 10.34
C LEU A 388 -0.36 -3.73 10.39
N LEU A 389 0.05 -2.57 9.88
CA LEU A 389 -0.80 -1.37 9.81
C LEU A 389 -2.06 -1.62 8.96
N SER A 390 -1.92 -2.34 7.85
CA SER A 390 -3.05 -2.69 6.97
C SER A 390 -4.01 -3.69 7.62
N ARG A 391 -3.54 -4.49 8.60
CA ARG A 391 -4.39 -5.38 9.41
C ARG A 391 -5.04 -4.65 10.59
N LEU A 392 -4.35 -3.65 11.15
CA LEU A 392 -4.83 -2.90 12.31
C LEU A 392 -5.89 -1.85 11.95
N ASP A 393 -5.72 -1.12 10.85
CA ASP A 393 -6.66 -0.07 10.42
C ASP A 393 -8.15 -0.47 10.47
N PRO A 394 -8.59 -1.58 9.83
CA PRO A 394 -10.00 -1.94 9.77
C PRO A 394 -10.60 -2.33 11.13
N VAL A 395 -9.78 -2.64 12.14
CA VAL A 395 -10.24 -3.06 13.47
C VAL A 395 -10.21 -1.93 14.51
N LEU A 396 -9.66 -0.76 14.16
CA LEU A 396 -9.63 0.40 15.04
C LEU A 396 -11.05 0.99 15.25
N PRO A 397 -11.37 1.46 16.47
CA PRO A 397 -12.75 1.83 16.84
C PRO A 397 -13.22 3.15 16.20
N LEU A 398 -12.30 4.06 15.94
CA LEU A 398 -12.53 5.33 15.23
C LEU A 398 -11.49 5.43 14.12
N ARG A 399 -11.93 5.88 12.94
CA ARG A 399 -11.01 6.14 11.83
C ARG A 399 -9.98 7.18 12.28
N PRO A 400 -8.68 6.87 12.23
CA PRO A 400 -7.63 7.75 12.75
C PRO A 400 -7.31 8.93 11.79
N TYR A 401 -8.07 9.07 10.72
CA TYR A 401 -7.86 9.92 9.55
C TYR A 401 -8.68 11.23 9.59
N GLU A 402 -8.62 12.03 10.67
CA GLU A 402 -9.53 13.18 10.83
C GLU A 402 -9.46 14.18 9.65
N ASN A 403 -8.30 14.81 9.47
CA ASN A 403 -8.01 15.79 8.42
C ASN A 403 -6.98 15.26 7.41
N GLU A 404 -6.82 13.94 7.34
CA GLU A 404 -5.82 13.29 6.53
C GLU A 404 -6.40 12.04 5.88
N ASP A 405 -5.70 11.46 4.91
CA ASP A 405 -6.08 10.19 4.30
C ASP A 405 -5.36 9.01 4.97
N SER A 406 -5.69 7.79 4.55
CA SER A 406 -5.07 6.58 5.08
C SER A 406 -3.56 6.56 4.91
N VAL A 407 -3.06 7.13 3.81
CA VAL A 407 -1.63 7.18 3.49
C VAL A 407 -0.90 8.09 4.49
N ALA A 408 -1.43 9.29 4.72
CA ALA A 408 -0.86 10.26 5.64
C ALA A 408 -0.83 9.75 7.09
N TRP A 409 -1.87 9.04 7.54
CA TRP A 409 -1.81 8.39 8.85
C TRP A 409 -0.77 7.30 8.97
N LYS A 410 -0.62 6.44 7.93
CA LYS A 410 0.43 5.41 7.94
C LYS A 410 1.81 6.06 8.03
N LEU A 411 2.03 7.15 7.28
CA LEU A 411 3.25 7.97 7.39
C LEU A 411 3.41 8.54 8.80
N ARG A 412 2.34 9.08 9.42
CA ARG A 412 2.40 9.56 10.81
C ARG A 412 2.76 8.44 11.78
N VAL A 413 2.13 7.28 11.70
CA VAL A 413 2.48 6.15 12.60
C VAL A 413 3.93 5.74 12.38
N ARG A 414 4.41 5.69 11.14
CA ARG A 414 5.82 5.44 10.82
C ARG A 414 6.75 6.47 11.45
N ILE A 415 6.44 7.77 11.35
CA ILE A 415 7.19 8.86 12.00
C ILE A 415 7.23 8.66 13.52
N LEU A 416 6.10 8.32 14.14
CA LEU A 416 5.99 8.16 15.60
C LEU A 416 6.62 6.87 16.11
N LEU A 417 6.76 5.85 15.26
CA LEU A 417 7.48 4.62 15.58
C LEU A 417 9.00 4.80 15.43
N SER A 418 9.43 5.65 14.50
CA SER A 418 10.84 5.95 14.25
C SER A 418 11.47 6.67 15.45
N ASN A 419 12.61 6.18 15.91
CA ASN A 419 13.38 6.82 16.98
C ASN A 419 14.19 8.02 16.44
N TYR A 420 13.51 9.07 15.96
CA TYR A 420 14.22 10.33 15.73
C TYR A 420 14.69 10.82 17.10
N ASN A 421 15.97 11.07 17.28
CA ASN A 421 16.59 11.51 18.53
C ASN A 421 16.09 12.90 19.03
N TRP A 422 14.93 13.39 18.56
CA TRP A 422 14.41 14.71 18.88
C TRP A 422 14.16 14.89 20.38
N LEU A 423 13.66 13.86 21.08
CA LEU A 423 13.40 13.96 22.52
C LEU A 423 14.71 14.04 23.32
N SER A 424 15.74 13.27 22.93
CA SER A 424 17.05 13.37 23.57
C SER A 424 17.69 14.73 23.30
N LEU A 425 17.57 15.29 22.08
CA LEU A 425 18.04 16.65 21.79
C LEU A 425 17.33 17.72 22.65
N VAL A 426 16.02 17.58 22.87
CA VAL A 426 15.27 18.43 23.82
C VAL A 426 15.85 18.31 25.24
N GLU A 427 16.17 17.09 25.67
CA GLU A 427 16.71 16.82 27.00
C GLU A 427 18.16 17.28 27.17
N GLU A 428 18.96 17.23 26.11
CA GLU A 428 20.34 17.75 26.07
C GLU A 428 20.38 19.29 26.01
N GLY A 429 19.26 19.93 25.72
CA GLY A 429 19.11 21.39 25.74
C GLY A 429 19.49 22.06 24.41
N HIS A 430 19.38 21.35 23.30
CA HIS A 430 19.50 21.94 21.96
C HIS A 430 18.42 23.00 21.71
N SER A 431 18.70 23.92 20.78
CA SER A 431 17.72 24.95 20.44
C SER A 431 16.52 24.34 19.71
N ALA A 432 15.33 24.94 19.90
CA ALA A 432 14.12 24.47 19.24
C ALA A 432 14.23 24.51 17.70
N ALA A 433 15.01 25.44 17.16
CA ALA A 433 15.30 25.52 15.72
C ALA A 433 16.13 24.34 15.24
N GLU A 434 17.23 23.99 15.92
CA GLU A 434 18.08 22.83 15.57
C GLU A 434 17.29 21.52 15.61
N ILE A 435 16.47 21.32 16.64
CA ILE A 435 15.63 20.13 16.80
C ILE A 435 14.62 20.03 15.65
N THR A 436 13.97 21.15 15.31
CA THR A 436 12.98 21.20 14.22
C THR A 436 13.63 21.03 12.85
N GLU A 437 14.80 21.63 12.62
CA GLU A 437 15.57 21.46 11.39
C GLU A 437 16.01 20.01 11.20
N ASN A 438 16.46 19.34 12.27
CA ASN A 438 16.77 17.91 12.25
C ASN A 438 15.54 17.07 11.89
N LEU A 439 14.38 17.33 12.50
CA LEU A 439 13.12 16.66 12.14
C LEU A 439 12.76 16.86 10.66
N LEU A 440 12.84 18.09 10.16
CA LEU A 440 12.53 18.40 8.76
C LEU A 440 13.56 17.85 7.76
N SER A 441 14.72 17.38 8.21
CA SER A 441 15.71 16.73 7.34
C SER A 441 15.30 15.30 6.92
N HIS A 442 14.37 14.67 7.64
CA HIS A 442 13.92 13.30 7.35
C HIS A 442 12.86 13.25 6.24
N SER A 443 12.99 12.32 5.30
CA SER A 443 12.07 12.15 4.16
C SER A 443 10.63 11.92 4.60
N ASP A 444 10.41 11.06 5.59
CA ASP A 444 9.07 10.71 6.05
C ASP A 444 8.31 11.94 6.59
N ILE A 445 9.02 12.83 7.29
CA ILE A 445 8.45 14.08 7.81
C ILE A 445 8.14 15.04 6.67
N ASN A 446 9.02 15.15 5.67
CA ASN A 446 8.76 15.96 4.47
C ASN A 446 7.53 15.47 3.69
N ASP A 447 7.43 14.16 3.47
CA ASP A 447 6.31 13.52 2.76
C ASP A 447 5.01 13.67 3.56
N TYR A 448 5.07 13.48 4.88
CA TYR A 448 3.92 13.70 5.76
C TYR A 448 3.47 15.15 5.72
N LEU A 449 4.36 16.12 5.89
CA LEU A 449 4.00 17.54 5.87
C LEU A 449 3.65 18.06 4.47
N ASN A 450 3.81 17.23 3.43
CA ASN A 450 3.59 17.60 2.03
C ASN A 450 4.35 18.86 1.66
N ILE A 451 5.65 18.87 1.97
CA ILE A 451 6.51 20.03 1.75
C ILE A 451 6.70 20.26 0.26
N ASN A 452 6.37 21.46 -0.20
CA ASN A 452 6.42 21.82 -1.62
C ASN A 452 7.03 23.20 -1.82
N THR A 453 7.67 23.38 -2.98
CA THR A 453 8.23 24.68 -3.38
C THR A 453 7.28 25.39 -4.33
N HIS A 454 6.89 26.63 -4.01
CA HIS A 454 6.08 27.48 -4.88
C HIS A 454 6.66 28.89 -4.91
N GLN A 455 6.95 29.40 -6.12
CA GLN A 455 7.55 30.73 -6.34
C GLN A 455 8.85 30.98 -5.56
N GLY A 456 9.66 29.94 -5.36
CA GLY A 456 10.94 30.02 -4.62
C GLY A 456 10.80 29.97 -3.11
N GLU A 457 9.58 29.81 -2.58
CA GLU A 457 9.33 29.62 -1.14
C GLU A 457 8.93 28.18 -0.85
N VAL A 458 9.35 27.66 0.31
CA VAL A 458 9.06 26.29 0.77
C VAL A 458 7.91 26.33 1.77
N TRP A 459 6.85 25.60 1.46
CA TRP A 459 5.58 25.56 2.20
C TRP A 459 5.35 24.18 2.79
N TYR A 460 4.67 24.11 3.93
CA TYR A 460 4.20 22.87 4.55
C TYR A 460 2.70 22.90 4.81
N ASN A 461 2.07 21.73 4.96
CA ASN A 461 0.65 21.63 5.25
C ASN A 461 0.34 21.99 6.71
N LYS A 462 -0.53 22.99 6.91
CA LYS A 462 -0.94 23.48 8.23
C LYS A 462 -1.52 22.39 9.14
N GLU A 463 -2.57 21.70 8.69
CA GLU A 463 -3.33 20.75 9.52
C GLU A 463 -2.48 19.54 9.93
N ARG A 464 -1.58 19.11 9.04
CA ARG A 464 -0.62 18.04 9.33
C ARG A 464 0.46 18.49 10.31
N MET A 465 0.92 19.75 10.22
CA MET A 465 1.84 20.31 11.21
C MET A 465 1.20 20.44 12.60
N ASP A 466 -0.02 21.00 12.69
CA ASP A 466 -0.80 21.08 13.93
C ASP A 466 -0.92 19.69 14.60
N THR A 467 -1.20 18.68 13.78
CA THR A 467 -1.30 17.30 14.24
C THR A 467 0.03 16.74 14.71
N LEU A 468 1.11 16.95 13.95
CA LEU A 468 2.46 16.49 14.31
C LEU A 468 2.95 17.12 15.63
N ILE A 469 2.79 18.43 15.80
CA ILE A 469 3.20 19.16 17.02
C ILE A 469 2.56 18.54 18.26
N TRP A 470 1.25 18.26 18.20
CA TRP A 470 0.56 17.61 19.31
C TRP A 470 1.09 16.19 19.55
N TRP A 471 1.36 15.42 18.51
CA TRP A 471 1.89 14.07 18.65
C TRP A 471 3.31 14.01 19.19
N LEU A 472 4.17 14.99 18.88
CA LEU A 472 5.48 15.12 19.51
C LEU A 472 5.33 15.29 21.03
N LEU A 473 4.46 16.19 21.49
CA LEU A 473 4.13 16.31 22.92
C LEU A 473 3.61 14.99 23.50
N ALA A 474 2.66 14.34 22.81
CA ALA A 474 2.02 13.13 23.31
C ALA A 474 2.98 11.95 23.44
N VAL A 475 3.78 11.67 22.41
CA VAL A 475 4.77 10.57 22.44
C VAL A 475 5.88 10.88 23.42
N GLY A 476 6.35 12.13 23.50
CA GLY A 476 7.34 12.55 24.50
C GLY A 476 6.85 12.32 25.94
N MET A 477 5.62 12.73 26.25
CA MET A 477 5.00 12.50 27.56
C MET A 477 4.89 11.00 27.88
N LEU A 478 4.49 10.18 26.91
CA LEU A 478 4.38 8.74 27.07
C LEU A 478 5.74 8.05 27.24
N GLN A 479 6.78 8.51 26.52
CA GLN A 479 8.13 7.98 26.65
C GLN A 479 8.72 8.32 28.02
N ILE A 480 8.59 9.57 28.46
CA ILE A 480 9.03 10.00 29.79
C ILE A 480 8.36 9.16 30.90
N ALA A 481 7.06 8.91 30.78
CA ALA A 481 6.30 8.09 31.73
C ALA A 481 6.68 6.60 31.67
N TYR A 482 7.00 6.08 30.48
CA TYR A 482 7.53 4.73 30.29
C TYR A 482 8.91 4.58 30.95
N ASP A 483 9.82 5.53 30.75
CA ASP A 483 11.15 5.50 31.35
C ASP A 483 11.06 5.49 32.89
N ASP A 484 10.26 6.40 33.48
CA ASP A 484 10.01 6.43 34.94
C ASP A 484 9.50 5.08 35.47
N TYR A 485 8.60 4.43 34.73
CA TYR A 485 8.07 3.13 35.10
C TYR A 485 9.15 2.04 35.11
N THR A 486 10.05 2.04 34.12
CA THR A 486 11.11 1.03 33.99
C THR A 486 12.29 1.26 34.95
N THR A 487 12.59 2.51 35.32
CA THR A 487 13.72 2.87 36.21
C THR A 487 13.31 3.03 37.68
N ARG A 488 12.06 2.70 38.03
CA ARG A 488 11.47 2.98 39.35
C ARG A 488 12.10 2.19 40.49
N ASP A 489 12.64 1.01 40.21
CA ASP A 489 13.26 0.14 41.22
C ASP A 489 14.68 0.59 41.60
N SER A 490 15.33 1.43 40.78
CA SER A 490 16.69 1.93 41.00
C SER A 490 16.77 3.32 41.63
N THR A 491 15.64 4.03 41.79
CA THR A 491 15.61 5.46 42.17
C THR A 491 14.62 5.69 43.32
N SER A 492 14.95 6.59 44.26
CA SER A 492 13.99 6.95 45.32
C SER A 492 12.78 7.70 44.74
N PRO A 493 11.56 7.56 45.31
CA PRO A 493 10.34 8.16 44.76
C PRO A 493 10.41 9.69 44.56
N ASP A 494 11.07 10.40 45.48
CA ASP A 494 11.20 11.86 45.40
C ASP A 494 12.14 12.29 44.28
N GLN A 495 13.27 11.58 44.09
CA GLN A 495 14.22 11.84 43.00
C GLN A 495 13.61 11.52 41.62
N SER A 496 12.84 10.44 41.51
CA SER A 496 12.12 10.09 40.28
C SER A 496 11.16 11.21 39.89
N GLY A 497 10.39 11.74 40.85
CA GLY A 497 9.44 12.84 40.61
C GLY A 497 10.10 14.11 40.09
N GLU A 498 11.28 14.47 40.61
CA GLU A 498 12.03 15.66 40.17
C GLU A 498 12.62 15.50 38.75
N ILE A 499 13.18 14.32 38.45
CA ILE A 499 13.69 14.00 37.11
C ILE A 499 12.56 14.09 36.10
N VAL A 500 11.41 13.48 36.38
CA VAL A 500 10.31 13.49 35.42
C VAL A 500 9.73 14.89 35.25
N MET A 501 9.56 15.64 36.34
CA MET A 501 9.12 17.04 36.28
C MET A 501 10.03 17.85 35.33
N THR A 502 11.34 17.72 35.48
CA THR A 502 12.32 18.44 34.65
C THR A 502 12.19 18.09 33.17
N ARG A 503 12.07 16.80 32.85
CA ARG A 503 11.92 16.32 31.46
C ARG A 503 10.62 16.83 30.83
N VAL A 504 9.50 16.76 31.56
CA VAL A 504 8.20 17.28 31.10
C VAL A 504 8.24 18.79 30.86
N LEU A 505 8.91 19.55 31.72
CA LEU A 505 9.04 21.01 31.55
C LEU A 505 9.85 21.37 30.29
N ARG A 506 10.95 20.65 30.00
CA ARG A 506 11.73 20.84 28.76
C ARG A 506 10.90 20.50 27.52
N LEU A 507 10.20 19.37 27.55
CA LEU A 507 9.30 18.96 26.47
C LEU A 507 8.20 20.01 26.22
N TYR A 508 7.60 20.53 27.28
CA TYR A 508 6.52 21.51 27.16
C TYR A 508 7.02 22.88 26.66
N ASP A 509 8.21 23.32 27.06
CA ASP A 509 8.85 24.53 26.50
C ASP A 509 9.09 24.39 25.00
N TYR A 510 9.64 23.25 24.55
CA TYR A 510 9.80 22.97 23.12
C TYR A 510 8.45 22.98 22.38
N TYR A 511 7.43 22.31 22.91
CA TYR A 511 6.08 22.28 22.34
C TYR A 511 5.47 23.69 22.18
N GLU A 512 5.54 24.54 23.21
CA GLU A 512 4.98 25.89 23.16
C GLU A 512 5.73 26.77 22.15
N ARG A 513 7.06 26.69 22.10
CA ARG A 513 7.86 27.43 21.10
C ARG A 513 7.52 27.00 19.67
N LEU A 514 7.44 25.70 19.43
CA LEU A 514 7.11 25.15 18.11
C LEU A 514 5.68 25.54 17.68
N ARG A 515 4.72 25.46 18.61
CA ARG A 515 3.35 25.90 18.38
C ARG A 515 3.28 27.40 18.06
N HIS A 516 3.94 28.25 18.84
CA HIS A 516 3.94 29.68 18.60
C HIS A 516 4.61 30.03 17.27
N ALA A 517 5.75 29.41 16.96
CA ALA A 517 6.43 29.58 15.68
C ALA A 517 5.54 29.13 14.51
N HIS A 518 4.80 28.02 14.66
CA HIS A 518 3.84 27.56 13.66
C HIS A 518 2.72 28.60 13.38
N GLU A 519 2.18 29.23 14.43
CA GLU A 519 1.13 30.24 14.32
C GLU A 519 1.59 31.49 13.55
N VAL A 520 2.86 31.90 13.68
CA VAL A 520 3.40 33.11 13.02
C VAL A 520 4.14 32.84 11.70
N ALA A 521 4.42 31.58 11.36
CA ALA A 521 5.21 31.21 10.20
C ALA A 521 4.48 31.38 8.85
N ASP A 522 3.18 31.64 8.84
CA ASP A 522 2.32 31.62 7.64
C ASP A 522 2.56 30.36 6.79
N TYR A 523 2.83 29.22 7.44
CA TYR A 523 3.05 27.90 6.82
C TYR A 523 4.30 27.79 5.92
N ARG A 524 5.28 28.69 6.10
CA ARG A 524 6.56 28.68 5.40
C ARG A 524 7.66 28.12 6.28
N VAL A 525 8.46 27.19 5.73
CA VAL A 525 9.53 26.50 6.49
C VAL A 525 10.57 27.50 7.03
N GLN A 526 11.04 28.43 6.18
CA GLN A 526 12.06 29.39 6.62
C GLN A 526 11.55 30.29 7.76
N ARG A 527 10.32 30.79 7.67
CA ARG A 527 9.73 31.62 8.73
C ARG A 527 9.52 30.87 10.03
N LEU A 528 9.20 29.57 9.96
CA LEU A 528 9.11 28.70 11.13
C LEU A 528 10.46 28.63 11.85
N LEU A 529 11.54 28.33 11.13
CA LEU A 529 12.89 28.26 11.70
C LEU A 529 13.37 29.62 12.23
N ASP A 530 13.10 30.71 11.50
CA ASP A 530 13.45 32.06 11.93
C ASP A 530 12.72 32.46 13.22
N ALA A 531 11.44 32.09 13.36
CA ALA A 531 10.65 32.34 14.57
C ALA A 531 11.15 31.52 15.77
N LEU A 532 11.61 30.28 15.55
CA LEU A 532 12.20 29.42 16.59
C LEU A 532 13.56 29.92 17.09
N ASN A 533 14.30 30.68 16.27
CA ASN A 533 15.58 31.28 16.62
C ASN A 533 15.44 32.58 17.44
N GLN A 534 14.24 33.15 17.55
CA GLN A 534 14.01 34.33 18.37
C GLN A 534 13.87 33.94 19.85
N PRO A 535 14.53 34.65 20.78
CA PRO A 535 14.32 34.42 22.20
C PRO A 535 12.85 34.66 22.55
N SER A 536 12.25 33.77 23.33
CA SER A 536 10.86 33.88 23.79
C SER A 536 10.63 35.26 24.39
N VAL A 537 9.82 36.09 23.73
CA VAL A 537 9.31 37.31 24.35
C VAL A 537 8.45 36.83 25.52
N GLU A 538 8.89 37.13 26.74
CA GLU A 538 8.23 36.76 27.98
C GLU A 538 6.71 36.97 27.87
N ALA A 539 5.96 35.89 27.97
CA ALA A 539 4.54 35.93 28.32
C ALA A 539 4.43 36.18 29.83
N ASP A 540 4.87 37.37 30.27
CA ASP A 540 4.62 37.89 31.61
C ASP A 540 3.37 38.77 31.58
N SER A 541 2.21 38.14 31.81
CA SER A 541 1.08 38.69 32.59
C SER A 541 -0.03 37.66 32.79
#